data_AF-A0A9D8UHQ6-F1
#
_entry.id   AF-A0A9D8UHQ6-F1
#
_cell.length_a   1.000
_cell.length_b   1.000
_cell.length_c   1.000
_cell.angle_alpha   90.00
_cell.angle_beta   90.00
_cell.angle_gamma   90.00
#
_symmetry.space_group_name_H-M   'P 1'
#
loop_
_entity.id
_entity.type
_entity.pdbx_description
1 polymer ?
#
loop_
_entity_poly.entity_id
_entity_poly.type
_entity_poly.pdbx_seq_one_letter_code
_entity_poly.pdbx_strand_id
1 'polypeptide(L)'
;MLLAVNEDLNSALNQKDVLKGMLERFVLIAGLMAGYPQTIIAFGALKIGTRIKDDKNKVSNDYFLVGNLISILAAIAFVAIIKEI
;
A
#
# COMPACT_ATOMS: atom_id res chain seq x y z
N MET A 1 -5.85 -26.86 15.23
CA MET A 1 -5.47 -25.50 15.67
C MET A 1 -4.21 -25.01 14.96
N LEU A 2 -3.06 -25.68 15.10
CA LEU A 2 -1.83 -25.32 14.36
C LEU A 2 -1.98 -25.41 12.82
N LEU A 3 -2.74 -26.39 12.32
CA LEU A 3 -3.01 -26.51 10.87
C LEU A 3 -3.93 -25.39 10.36
N ALA A 4 -4.96 -25.01 11.13
CA ALA A 4 -5.85 -23.89 10.79
C ALA A 4 -5.13 -22.54 10.81
N VAL A 5 -4.23 -22.31 11.78
CA VAL A 5 -3.37 -21.11 11.84
C VAL A 5 -2.42 -21.03 10.64
N ASN A 6 -1.89 -22.17 10.18
CA ASN A 6 -0.98 -22.21 9.02
C ASN A 6 -1.72 -22.01 7.69
N GLU A 7 -2.95 -22.49 7.58
CA GLU A 7 -3.81 -22.29 6.42
C GLU A 7 -4.27 -20.81 6.32
N ASP A 8 -4.62 -20.18 7.44
CA ASP A 8 -4.90 -18.75 7.53
C ASP A 8 -3.67 -17.86 7.23
N LEU A 9 -2.47 -18.29 7.65
CA LEU A 9 -1.24 -17.56 7.35
C LEU A 9 -0.89 -17.62 5.84
N ASN A 10 -1.08 -18.77 5.20
CA ASN A 10 -0.87 -18.92 3.76
C ASN A 10 -1.95 -18.19 2.93
N SER A 11 -3.18 -18.08 3.45
CA SER A 11 -4.23 -17.27 2.81
C SER A 11 -3.98 -15.77 2.97
N ALA A 12 -3.41 -15.34 4.10
CA ALA A 12 -3.01 -13.96 4.37
C ALA A 12 -1.74 -13.53 3.59
N LEU A 13 -0.87 -14.47 3.23
CA LEU A 13 0.34 -14.25 2.44
C LEU A 13 0.17 -14.73 0.99
N ASN A 14 -0.87 -14.23 0.32
CA ASN A 14 -0.97 -14.42 -1.11
C ASN A 14 0.16 -13.63 -1.81
N GLN A 15 1.14 -14.34 -2.39
CA GLN A 15 2.31 -13.73 -3.05
C GLN A 15 1.94 -12.66 -4.08
N LYS A 16 0.77 -12.81 -4.73
CA LYS A 16 0.24 -11.83 -5.69
C LYS A 16 -0.08 -10.48 -5.03
N ASP A 17 -0.65 -10.50 -3.82
CA ASP A 17 -1.02 -9.30 -3.09
C ASP A 17 0.21 -8.58 -2.54
N VAL A 18 1.22 -9.34 -2.10
CA VAL A 18 2.53 -8.79 -1.69
C VAL A 18 3.23 -8.14 -2.89
N LEU A 19 3.30 -8.83 -4.03
CA LEU A 19 3.94 -8.31 -5.25
C LEU A 19 3.24 -7.02 -5.74
N LYS A 20 1.90 -7.02 -5.74
CA LYS A 20 1.12 -5.82 -6.07
C LYS A 20 1.47 -4.66 -5.13
N GLY A 21 1.53 -4.92 -3.83
CA GLY A 21 1.93 -3.92 -2.83
C GLY A 21 3.34 -3.38 -3.06
N MET A 22 4.30 -4.24 -3.40
CA MET A 22 5.68 -3.82 -3.70
C MET A 22 5.76 -2.94 -4.96
N LEU A 23 5.07 -3.33 -6.03
CA LEU A 23 5.07 -2.59 -7.30
C LEU A 23 4.44 -1.20 -7.14
N GLU A 24 3.35 -1.13 -6.39
CA GLU A 24 2.74 0.11 -5.94
C GLU A 24 3.73 1.04 -5.19
N ARG A 25 4.55 0.51 -4.28
CA ARG A 25 5.56 1.31 -3.55
C ARG A 25 6.69 1.77 -4.46
N PHE A 26 7.13 0.91 -5.37
CA PHE A 26 8.15 1.26 -6.35
C PHE A 26 7.70 2.44 -7.22
N VAL A 27 6.47 2.40 -7.75
CA VAL A 27 5.90 3.49 -8.56
C VAL A 27 5.78 4.78 -7.74
N LEU A 28 5.32 4.70 -6.49
CA LEU A 28 5.20 5.85 -5.61
C LEU A 28 6.56 6.53 -5.36
N ILE A 29 7.56 5.75 -4.97
CA ILE A 29 8.91 6.27 -4.70
C ILE A 29 9.54 6.81 -5.97
N ALA A 30 9.46 6.09 -7.10
CA ALA A 30 10.01 6.53 -8.38
C ALA A 30 9.40 7.87 -8.84
N GLY A 31 8.08 8.03 -8.73
CA GLY A 31 7.39 9.27 -9.08
C GLY A 31 7.79 10.44 -8.18
N LEU A 32 7.89 10.22 -6.86
CA LEU A 32 8.34 11.23 -5.91
C LEU A 32 9.80 11.64 -6.13
N MET A 33 10.68 10.67 -6.40
CA MET A 33 12.08 10.95 -6.74
C MET A 33 12.19 11.78 -8.02
N ALA A 34 11.42 11.44 -9.06
CA ALA A 34 11.34 12.19 -10.30
C ALA A 34 10.71 13.59 -10.15
N GLY A 35 10.18 13.95 -8.98
CA GLY A 35 9.61 15.27 -8.70
C GLY A 35 8.16 15.42 -9.13
N TYR A 36 7.42 14.31 -9.28
CA TYR A 36 6.00 14.29 -9.61
C TYR A 36 5.15 14.08 -8.35
N PRO A 37 4.78 15.13 -7.60
CA PRO A 37 3.91 14.99 -6.44
C PRO A 37 2.51 14.44 -6.80
N GLN A 38 2.09 14.56 -8.06
CA GLN A 38 0.84 14.02 -8.59
C GLN A 38 0.74 12.50 -8.42
N THR A 39 1.88 11.80 -8.29
CA THR A 39 1.91 10.35 -8.02
C THR A 39 1.17 10.01 -6.72
N ILE A 40 1.19 10.86 -5.69
CA ILE A 40 0.41 10.64 -4.44
C ILE A 40 -1.09 10.64 -4.73
N ILE A 41 -1.56 11.60 -5.55
CA ILE A 41 -2.97 11.73 -5.92
C ILE A 41 -3.43 10.50 -6.72
N ALA A 42 -2.64 10.10 -7.73
CA ALA A 42 -2.90 8.90 -8.52
C ALA A 42 -2.93 7.64 -7.64
N PHE A 43 -2.00 7.54 -6.67
CA PHE A 43 -1.92 6.43 -5.74
C PHE A 43 -3.16 6.33 -4.82
N GLY A 44 -3.58 7.46 -4.25
CA GLY A 44 -4.79 7.54 -3.43
C GLY A 44 -6.04 7.14 -4.20
N ALA A 45 -6.19 7.65 -5.43
CA ALA A 45 -7.31 7.31 -6.30
C ALA A 45 -7.35 5.82 -6.65
N LEU A 46 -6.20 5.20 -6.96
CA LEU A 46 -6.10 3.77 -7.26
C LEU A 46 -6.53 2.89 -6.07
N LYS A 47 -6.09 3.25 -4.85
CA LYS A 47 -6.43 2.52 -3.62
C LYS A 47 -7.92 2.61 -3.28
N ILE A 48 -8.51 3.80 -3.44
CA ILE A 48 -9.95 4.00 -3.23
C ILE A 48 -10.75 3.24 -4.31
N GLY A 49 -10.41 3.43 -5.58
CA GLY A 49 -11.13 2.84 -6.72
C GLY A 49 -11.14 1.32 -6.72
N THR A 50 -10.08 0.67 -6.21
CA THR A 50 -10.01 -0.79 -6.10
C THR A 50 -10.80 -1.37 -4.92
N ARG A 51 -11.24 -0.54 -3.97
CA ARG A 51 -11.91 -0.98 -2.73
C ARG A 51 -13.37 -0.55 -2.61
N ILE A 52 -13.84 0.36 -3.46
CA ILE A 52 -15.25 0.80 -3.51
C ILE A 52 -16.25 -0.36 -3.66
N LYS A 53 -15.87 -1.49 -4.25
CA LYS A 53 -16.77 -2.63 -4.48
C LYS A 53 -16.90 -3.59 -3.29
N ASP A 54 -16.11 -3.41 -2.23
CA ASP A 54 -15.94 -4.40 -1.14
C ASP A 54 -16.49 -3.90 0.21
N ASP A 55 -17.71 -3.34 0.18
CA ASP A 55 -18.34 -2.62 1.30
C ASP A 55 -18.79 -3.54 2.46
N LYS A 56 -18.59 -4.87 2.32
CA LYS A 56 -18.95 -5.87 3.33
C LYS A 56 -17.99 -5.91 4.53
N ASN A 57 -16.79 -5.33 4.40
CA ASN A 57 -15.73 -5.38 5.42
C ASN A 57 -15.13 -3.98 5.74
N LYS A 58 -15.98 -3.05 6.19
CA LYS A 58 -15.57 -1.67 6.53
C LYS A 58 -14.36 -1.58 7.47
N VAL A 59 -14.36 -2.34 8.57
CA VAL A 59 -13.26 -2.35 9.55
C VAL A 59 -11.94 -2.76 8.90
N SER A 60 -11.94 -3.81 8.09
CA SER A 60 -10.76 -4.24 7.34
C SER A 60 -10.29 -3.12 6.40
N ASN A 61 -11.22 -2.50 5.69
CA ASN A 61 -10.92 -1.43 4.75
C ASN A 61 -10.26 -0.21 5.42
N ASP A 62 -10.69 0.15 6.63
CA ASP A 62 -10.10 1.23 7.42
C ASP A 62 -8.65 0.91 7.83
N TYR A 63 -8.38 -0.31 8.30
CA TYR A 63 -7.01 -0.73 8.60
C TYR A 63 -6.10 -0.72 7.37
N PHE A 64 -6.63 -1.14 6.22
CA PHE A 64 -5.90 -1.06 4.96
C PHE A 64 -5.64 0.38 4.50
N LEU A 65 -6.59 1.29 4.72
CA LEU A 65 -6.42 2.71 4.42
C LEU A 65 -5.30 3.31 5.28
N VAL A 66 -5.36 3.09 6.60
CA VAL A 66 -4.34 3.55 7.55
C VAL A 66 -2.96 3.00 7.17
N GLY A 67 -2.85 1.71 6.87
CA GLY A 67 -1.59 1.11 6.43
C GLY A 67 -1.02 1.73 5.14
N ASN A 68 -1.89 2.07 4.17
CA ASN A 68 -1.43 2.78 2.97
C ASN A 68 -0.99 4.22 3.28
N LEU A 69 -1.69 4.95 4.15
CA LEU A 69 -1.30 6.30 4.57
C LEU A 69 0.05 6.31 5.27
N ILE A 70 0.26 5.41 6.23
CA ILE A 70 1.56 5.24 6.92
C ILE A 70 2.66 4.94 5.89
N SER A 71 2.39 4.07 4.93
CA SER A 71 3.39 3.74 3.92
C SER A 71 3.68 4.87 2.93
N ILE A 72 2.69 5.68 2.57
CA ILE A 72 2.90 6.89 1.77
C ILE A 72 3.77 7.89 2.55
N LEU A 73 3.49 8.08 3.85
CA LEU A 73 4.29 8.94 4.71
C LEU A 73 5.74 8.47 4.78
N ALA A 74 5.98 7.16 4.92
CA ALA A 74 7.32 6.58 4.90
C ALA A 74 8.04 6.83 3.55
N ALA A 75 7.34 6.70 2.42
CA ALA A 75 7.92 6.97 1.09
C ALA A 75 8.27 8.46 0.91
N ILE A 76 7.42 9.38 1.39
CA ILE A 76 7.69 10.82 1.38
C ILE A 76 8.93 11.13 2.23
N ALA A 77 8.98 10.61 3.47
CA ALA A 77 10.10 10.83 4.37
C ALA A 77 11.41 10.29 3.78
N PHE A 78 11.39 9.08 3.19
CA PHE A 78 12.53 8.49 2.51
C PHE A 78 13.07 9.37 1.38
N VAL A 79 12.18 9.86 0.50
CA VAL A 79 12.59 10.74 -0.61
C VAL A 79 13.08 12.10 -0.11
N ALA A 80 12.46 12.66 0.93
CA ALA A 80 12.89 13.92 1.53
C ALA A 80 14.32 13.80 2.09
N ILE A 81 14.60 12.75 2.88
CA ILE A 81 15.93 12.49 3.42
C ILE A 81 16.96 12.32 2.30
N ILE A 82 16.65 11.54 1.26
CA ILE A 82 17.59 11.32 0.15
C ILE A 82 17.84 12.59 -0.67
N LYS A 83 16.85 13.46 -0.85
CA LYS A 83 17.03 14.71 -1.60
C LYS A 83 17.79 15.78 -0.82
N GLU A 84 17.82 15.69 0.52
CA GLU A 84 18.59 16.60 1.38
C GLU A 84 20.06 16.18 1.57
N ILE A 85 20.42 14.94 1.17
CA ILE A 85 21.80 14.40 1.16
C ILE A 85 22.43 14.61 -0.22
#